data_AF-A0A933QVY6-F1
#
_entry.id   AF-A0A933QVY6-F1
#
_cell.length_a   1.000
_cell.length_b   1.000
_cell.length_c   1.000
_cell.angle_alpha   90.00
_cell.angle_beta   90.00
_cell.angle_gamma   90.00
#
_symmetry.space_group_name_H-M   'P 1'
#
loop_
_entity.id
_entity.type
_entity.pdbx_description
1 polymer ?
#
loop_
_entity_poly.entity_id
_entity_poly.type
_entity_poly.pdbx_seq_one_letter_code
_entity_poly.pdbx_strand_id
1 'polypeptide(L)'
;MKALRKIFVARQNFWIALALVVANLYLWTNTLLAASAPYIVEPIRDAEVVALLDKIGEGGHSGETWQVTLTELEAEQTITWYLQRYPQIPFAHPRVHITPEYVGGEGDATIAGLRVHVGGKARVTLANGLPVVQILDLSLPLPPPIRSALEDELAKQLRRADALPVRFTSAEWGNGVVVVQGVIR
;
A
#
# COMPACT_ATOMS: atom_id res chain seq x y z
N MET A 1 58.03 0.95 -24.97
CA MET A 1 57.65 0.41 -23.63
C MET A 1 58.14 1.22 -22.43
N LYS A 2 59.30 1.90 -22.44
CA LYS A 2 59.78 2.68 -21.27
C LYS A 2 59.04 4.00 -21.01
N ALA A 3 58.46 4.64 -22.03
CA ALA A 3 57.76 5.93 -21.90
C ALA A 3 56.37 5.84 -21.23
N LEU A 4 55.58 4.81 -21.55
CA LEU A 4 54.28 4.55 -20.89
C LEU A 4 54.42 4.33 -19.39
N ARG A 5 55.51 3.68 -18.97
CA ARG A 5 55.78 3.37 -17.55
C ARG A 5 56.04 4.63 -16.71
N LYS A 6 56.65 5.67 -17.29
CA LYS A 6 56.92 6.95 -16.60
C LYS A 6 55.65 7.79 -16.38
N ILE A 7 54.74 7.80 -17.36
CA ILE A 7 53.45 8.52 -17.25
C ILE A 7 52.56 7.85 -16.19
N PHE A 8 52.61 6.53 -16.10
CA PHE A 8 51.86 5.74 -15.12
C PHE A 8 52.28 6.04 -13.67
N VAL A 9 53.59 6.15 -13.39
CA VAL A 9 54.11 6.46 -12.05
C VAL A 9 53.87 7.93 -11.65
N ALA A 10 54.01 8.88 -12.58
CA ALA A 10 53.83 10.31 -12.28
C ALA A 10 52.37 10.69 -11.97
N ARG A 11 51.40 9.86 -12.38
CA ARG A 11 49.96 10.07 -12.15
C ARG A 11 49.32 8.91 -11.39
N GLN A 12 50.10 8.20 -10.57
CA GLN A 12 49.63 7.06 -9.79
C GLN A 12 48.41 7.41 -8.92
N ASN A 13 48.41 8.60 -8.31
CA ASN A 13 47.27 9.11 -7.54
C ASN A 13 46.01 9.30 -8.39
N PHE A 14 46.15 9.70 -9.66
CA PHE A 14 45.04 9.82 -10.59
C PHE A 14 44.46 8.44 -10.95
N TRP A 15 45.32 7.45 -11.18
CA TRP A 15 44.87 6.08 -11.45
C TRP A 15 44.21 5.42 -10.23
N ILE A 16 44.72 5.68 -9.02
CA ILE A 16 44.08 5.24 -7.78
C ILE A 16 42.72 5.92 -7.60
N ALA A 17 42.64 7.24 -7.78
CA ALA A 17 41.37 7.97 -7.70
C ALA A 17 40.36 7.48 -8.74
N LEU A 18 40.79 7.25 -9.98
CA LEU A 18 39.94 6.70 -11.04
C LEU A 18 39.45 5.29 -10.70
N ALA A 19 40.34 4.42 -10.18
CA ALA A 19 39.98 3.07 -9.76
C ALA A 19 38.96 3.10 -8.60
N LEU A 20 39.13 3.99 -7.63
CA LEU A 20 38.18 4.18 -6.53
C LEU A 20 36.82 4.68 -7.02
N VAL A 21 36.80 5.63 -7.95
CA VAL A 21 35.55 6.15 -8.55
C VAL A 21 34.84 5.05 -9.33
N VAL A 22 35.55 4.29 -10.16
CA VAL A 22 34.98 3.18 -10.93
C VAL A 22 34.48 2.06 -10.01
N ALA A 23 35.24 1.69 -8.98
CA ALA A 23 34.81 0.69 -8.01
C ALA A 23 33.56 1.14 -7.24
N ASN A 24 33.50 2.41 -6.86
CA ASN A 24 32.33 3.00 -6.20
C ASN A 24 31.11 3.01 -7.15
N LEU A 25 31.28 3.45 -8.40
CA LEU A 25 30.22 3.39 -9.42
C LEU A 25 29.75 1.95 -9.66
N TYR A 26 30.66 0.98 -9.72
CA TYR A 26 30.33 -0.43 -9.89
C TYR A 26 29.51 -0.96 -8.71
N LEU A 27 29.92 -0.66 -7.48
CA LEU A 27 29.16 -0.97 -6.27
C LEU A 27 27.74 -0.39 -6.35
N TRP A 28 27.60 0.91 -6.67
CA TRP A 28 26.30 1.56 -6.82
C TRP A 28 25.44 0.91 -7.92
N THR A 29 26.01 0.63 -9.09
CA THR A 29 25.28 -0.05 -10.17
C THR A 29 24.81 -1.44 -9.78
N ASN A 30 25.62 -2.20 -9.03
CA ASN A 30 25.24 -3.54 -8.61
C ASN A 30 24.15 -3.49 -7.53
N THR A 31 24.19 -2.53 -6.60
CA THR A 31 23.08 -2.30 -5.65
C THR A 31 21.81 -1.80 -6.33
N LEU A 32 21.91 -0.96 -7.36
CA LEU A 32 20.75 -0.47 -8.10
C LEU A 32 20.13 -1.55 -9.00
N LEU A 33 20.95 -2.45 -9.56
CA LEU A 33 20.49 -3.60 -10.35
C LEU A 33 20.00 -4.76 -9.48
N ALA A 34 20.50 -4.87 -8.24
CA ALA A 34 20.00 -5.81 -7.24
C ALA A 34 18.70 -5.36 -6.57
N ALA A 35 18.21 -4.14 -6.86
CA ALA A 35 16.86 -3.74 -6.49
C ALA A 35 15.89 -4.69 -7.20
N SER A 36 15.28 -5.58 -6.43
CA SER A 36 14.31 -6.55 -6.91
C SER A 36 13.24 -5.86 -7.74
N ALA A 37 12.81 -6.50 -8.84
CA ALA A 37 11.69 -5.99 -9.62
C ALA A 37 10.51 -5.66 -8.68
N PRO A 38 9.85 -4.50 -8.85
CA PRO A 38 8.78 -4.10 -7.96
C PRO A 38 7.69 -5.18 -7.97
N TYR A 39 7.17 -5.49 -6.79
CA TYR A 39 6.05 -6.40 -6.66
C TYR A 39 4.82 -5.78 -7.31
N ILE A 40 4.31 -6.43 -8.34
CA ILE A 40 3.18 -5.96 -9.13
C ILE A 40 2.13 -7.06 -9.09
N VAL A 41 0.92 -6.66 -8.73
CA VAL A 41 -0.29 -7.51 -8.80
C VAL A 41 -1.19 -7.01 -9.92
N GLU A 42 -2.04 -7.90 -10.40
CA GLU A 42 -3.01 -7.54 -11.45
C GLU A 42 -4.13 -6.66 -10.89
N PRO A 43 -4.60 -5.65 -11.66
CA PRO A 43 -5.68 -4.76 -11.24
C PRO A 43 -7.05 -5.41 -11.40
N ILE A 44 -7.40 -6.33 -10.50
CA ILE A 44 -8.67 -7.07 -10.55
C ILE A 44 -9.58 -6.59 -9.41
N ARG A 45 -10.84 -6.32 -9.71
CA ARG A 45 -11.85 -6.14 -8.66
C ARG A 45 -12.30 -7.49 -8.14
N ASP A 46 -12.37 -7.62 -6.83
CA ASP A 46 -12.97 -8.80 -6.19
C ASP A 46 -14.39 -9.07 -6.72
N ALA A 47 -14.65 -10.34 -7.03
CA ALA A 47 -15.90 -10.77 -7.67
C ALA A 47 -17.09 -10.71 -6.72
N GLU A 48 -16.90 -11.01 -5.43
CA GLU A 48 -17.96 -10.93 -4.43
C GLU A 48 -18.37 -9.48 -4.18
N VAL A 49 -17.40 -8.55 -4.14
CA VAL A 49 -17.66 -7.11 -4.08
C VAL A 49 -18.42 -6.63 -5.31
N VAL A 50 -18.03 -7.04 -6.51
CA VAL A 50 -18.77 -6.65 -7.74
C VAL A 50 -20.20 -7.18 -7.69
N ALA A 51 -20.41 -8.45 -7.34
CA ALA A 51 -21.73 -9.04 -7.23
C ALA A 51 -22.62 -8.31 -6.19
N LEU A 52 -22.04 -7.93 -5.04
CA LEU A 52 -22.76 -7.14 -4.05
C LEU A 52 -23.16 -5.76 -4.58
N LEU A 53 -22.24 -5.06 -5.27
CA LEU A 53 -22.51 -3.74 -5.83
C LEU A 53 -23.56 -3.80 -6.95
N ASP A 54 -23.51 -4.82 -7.81
CA ASP A 54 -24.50 -5.03 -8.87
C ASP A 54 -25.89 -5.28 -8.26
N LYS A 55 -25.97 -6.15 -7.24
CA LYS A 55 -27.20 -6.42 -6.49
C LYS A 55 -27.78 -5.17 -5.82
N ILE A 56 -26.93 -4.34 -5.21
CA ILE A 56 -27.34 -3.05 -4.65
C ILE A 56 -27.89 -2.13 -5.75
N GLY A 57 -27.29 -2.13 -6.93
CA GLY A 57 -27.70 -1.34 -8.09
C GLY A 57 -29.04 -1.77 -8.69
N GLU A 58 -29.38 -3.06 -8.62
CA GLU A 58 -30.69 -3.58 -9.06
C GLU A 58 -31.86 -3.06 -8.19
N GLY A 59 -31.60 -2.80 -6.91
CA GLY A 59 -32.60 -2.32 -5.95
C GLY A 59 -33.60 -3.40 -5.51
N GLY A 60 -34.45 -3.08 -4.52
CA GLY A 60 -35.47 -4.02 -4.03
C GLY A 60 -34.97 -5.10 -3.06
N HIS A 61 -33.68 -5.11 -2.73
CA HIS A 61 -33.02 -6.07 -1.83
C HIS A 61 -32.86 -5.58 -0.38
N SER A 62 -33.63 -4.56 0.02
CA SER A 62 -33.56 -3.99 1.37
C SER A 62 -33.88 -5.06 2.43
N GLY A 63 -33.05 -5.14 3.47
CA GLY A 63 -33.14 -6.13 4.53
C GLY A 63 -32.44 -7.46 4.25
N GLU A 64 -31.95 -7.69 3.03
CA GLU A 64 -31.19 -8.90 2.71
C GLU A 64 -29.79 -8.86 3.32
N THR A 65 -29.37 -10.00 3.84
CA THR A 65 -28.00 -10.18 4.36
C THR A 65 -27.02 -10.38 3.21
N TRP A 66 -25.80 -9.89 3.39
CA TRP A 66 -24.70 -10.11 2.48
C TRP A 66 -23.44 -10.51 3.26
N GLN A 67 -22.53 -11.17 2.56
CA GLN A 67 -21.22 -11.56 3.05
C GLN A 67 -20.21 -11.38 1.91
N VAL A 68 -19.05 -10.86 2.25
CA VAL A 68 -17.88 -10.79 1.37
C VAL A 68 -16.69 -11.35 2.12
N THR A 69 -15.95 -12.23 1.48
CA THR A 69 -14.65 -12.74 1.95
C THR A 69 -13.57 -12.10 1.10
N LEU A 70 -12.52 -11.59 1.74
CA LEU A 70 -11.42 -10.94 1.04
C LEU A 70 -10.09 -11.46 1.58
N THR A 71 -9.29 -12.05 0.69
CA THR A 71 -7.90 -12.41 0.97
C THR A 71 -6.96 -11.22 0.81
N GLU A 72 -5.73 -11.35 1.29
CA GLU A 72 -4.67 -10.35 1.05
C GLU A 72 -4.49 -10.05 -0.44
N LEU A 73 -4.41 -11.09 -1.27
CA LEU A 73 -4.23 -10.93 -2.72
C LEU A 73 -5.40 -10.20 -3.36
N GLU A 74 -6.65 -10.58 -3.05
CA GLU A 74 -7.83 -9.92 -3.61
C GLU A 74 -7.93 -8.46 -3.15
N ALA A 75 -7.51 -8.16 -1.92
CA ALA A 75 -7.39 -6.79 -1.43
C ALA A 75 -6.34 -6.00 -2.23
N GLU A 76 -5.15 -6.56 -2.43
CA GLU A 76 -4.08 -5.93 -3.21
C GLU A 76 -4.50 -5.69 -4.67
N GLN A 77 -5.13 -6.68 -5.31
CA GLN A 77 -5.66 -6.57 -6.67
C GLN A 77 -6.73 -5.47 -6.76
N THR A 78 -7.66 -5.44 -5.80
CA THR A 78 -8.75 -4.45 -5.78
C THR A 78 -8.22 -3.04 -5.54
N ILE A 79 -7.26 -2.89 -4.64
CA ILE A 79 -6.57 -1.60 -4.41
C ILE A 79 -5.82 -1.20 -5.68
N THR A 80 -5.11 -2.11 -6.33
CA THR A 80 -4.38 -1.84 -7.58
C THR A 80 -5.34 -1.39 -8.68
N TRP A 81 -6.48 -2.06 -8.84
CA TRP A 81 -7.55 -1.63 -9.76
C TRP A 81 -8.02 -0.21 -9.46
N TYR A 82 -8.25 0.12 -8.18
CA TYR A 82 -8.67 1.45 -7.77
C TYR A 82 -7.60 2.51 -8.09
N LEU A 83 -6.33 2.25 -7.77
CA LEU A 83 -5.23 3.18 -8.05
C LEU A 83 -5.04 3.44 -9.55
N GLN A 84 -5.24 2.43 -10.40
CA GLN A 84 -5.25 2.63 -11.85
C GLN A 84 -6.40 3.50 -12.32
N ARG A 85 -7.57 3.38 -11.69
CA ARG A 85 -8.75 4.19 -12.02
C ARG A 85 -8.59 5.66 -11.60
N TYR A 86 -7.75 5.92 -10.60
CA TYR A 86 -7.51 7.23 -10.00
C TYR A 86 -6.00 7.57 -9.95
N PRO A 87 -5.37 7.85 -11.10
CA PRO A 87 -3.92 8.06 -11.20
C PRO A 87 -3.42 9.32 -10.49
N GLN A 88 -4.31 10.20 -10.03
CA GLN A 88 -3.95 11.34 -9.19
C GLN A 88 -3.52 10.94 -7.78
N ILE A 89 -3.79 9.69 -7.35
CA ILE A 89 -3.35 9.17 -6.06
C ILE A 89 -1.88 8.76 -6.23
N PRO A 90 -0.93 9.42 -5.53
CA PRO A 90 0.49 9.20 -5.74
C PRO A 90 0.98 7.97 -4.96
N PHE A 91 0.38 6.80 -5.20
CA PHE A 91 0.67 5.53 -4.51
C PHE A 91 0.62 4.35 -5.49
N ALA A 92 1.53 3.39 -5.35
CA ALA A 92 1.67 2.22 -6.23
C ALA A 92 2.18 0.98 -5.48
N HIS A 93 2.05 -0.18 -6.12
CA HIS A 93 2.54 -1.48 -5.60
C HIS A 93 2.03 -1.82 -4.20
N PRO A 94 0.70 -1.80 -3.97
CA PRO A 94 0.14 -2.11 -2.66
C PRO A 94 0.51 -3.54 -2.26
N ARG A 95 0.87 -3.71 -0.99
CA ARG A 95 0.94 -5.00 -0.31
C ARG A 95 0.07 -4.95 0.93
N VAL A 96 -0.70 -5.99 1.15
CA VAL A 96 -1.63 -6.08 2.27
C VAL A 96 -1.25 -7.27 3.12
N HIS A 97 -1.27 -7.08 4.43
CA HIS A 97 -1.10 -8.15 5.38
C HIS A 97 -2.24 -8.14 6.38
N ILE A 98 -2.97 -9.24 6.52
CA ILE A 98 -4.13 -9.35 7.39
C ILE A 98 -3.81 -10.34 8.52
N THR A 99 -3.98 -9.86 9.75
CA THR A 99 -3.88 -10.67 10.97
C THR A 99 -5.13 -10.45 11.82
N PRO A 100 -5.43 -11.34 12.78
CA PRO A 100 -6.52 -11.11 13.73
C PRO A 100 -6.41 -9.78 14.52
N GLU A 101 -5.20 -9.27 14.71
CA GLU A 101 -4.91 -8.12 15.57
C GLU A 101 -4.79 -6.79 14.81
N TYR A 102 -4.37 -6.84 13.55
CA TYR A 102 -4.14 -5.67 12.69
C TYR A 102 -4.18 -6.00 11.19
N VAL A 103 -4.42 -4.96 10.40
CA VAL A 103 -4.20 -4.93 8.95
C VAL A 103 -2.99 -4.05 8.67
N GLY A 104 -1.99 -4.62 7.99
CA GLY A 104 -0.83 -3.93 7.47
C GLY A 104 -1.05 -3.57 6.00
N GLY A 105 -0.57 -2.39 5.61
CA GLY A 105 -0.55 -1.94 4.22
C GLY A 105 0.79 -1.30 3.92
N GLU A 106 1.41 -1.68 2.81
CA GLU A 106 2.69 -1.14 2.34
C GLU A 106 2.62 -0.81 0.85
N GLY A 107 3.52 0.05 0.37
CA GLY A 107 3.65 0.37 -1.05
C GLY A 107 4.52 1.60 -1.28
N ASP A 108 4.58 2.06 -2.52
CA ASP A 108 5.43 3.18 -2.93
C ASP A 108 4.62 4.45 -3.12
N ALA A 109 4.91 5.49 -2.33
CA ALA A 109 4.30 6.80 -2.47
C ALA A 109 5.23 7.78 -3.19
N THR A 110 4.66 8.72 -3.96
CA THR A 110 5.41 9.85 -4.53
C THR A 110 5.12 11.12 -3.72
N ILE A 111 6.09 11.58 -2.94
CA ILE A 111 5.98 12.77 -2.08
C ILE A 111 6.97 13.81 -2.59
N ALA A 112 6.47 14.98 -3.01
CA ALA A 112 7.30 16.07 -3.57
C ALA A 112 8.25 15.60 -4.70
N GLY A 113 7.80 14.64 -5.52
CA GLY A 113 8.58 14.07 -6.63
C GLY A 113 9.55 12.95 -6.23
N LEU A 114 9.70 12.66 -4.94
CA LEU A 114 10.52 11.56 -4.42
C LEU A 114 9.66 10.31 -4.25
N ARG A 115 10.14 9.16 -4.75
CA ARG A 115 9.56 7.85 -4.46
C ARG A 115 10.03 7.38 -3.10
N VAL A 116 9.09 7.11 -2.21
CA VAL A 116 9.35 6.68 -0.84
C VAL A 116 8.51 5.44 -0.57
N HIS A 117 9.14 4.39 -0.06
CA HIS A 117 8.41 3.23 0.42
C HIS A 117 7.70 3.58 1.73
N VAL A 118 6.38 3.47 1.75
CA VAL A 118 5.54 3.79 2.90
C VAL A 118 4.80 2.54 3.35
N GLY A 119 4.58 2.44 4.65
CA GLY A 119 3.88 1.34 5.27
C GLY A 119 3.16 1.80 6.52
N GLY A 120 2.16 1.04 6.92
CA GLY A 120 1.41 1.30 8.12
C GLY A 120 0.70 0.06 8.63
N LYS A 121 0.38 0.08 9.92
CA LYS A 121 -0.47 -0.92 10.57
C LYS A 121 -1.64 -0.20 11.18
N ALA A 122 -2.83 -0.73 10.96
CA ALA A 122 -4.03 -0.23 11.57
C ALA A 122 -4.87 -1.37 12.13
N ARG A 123 -5.58 -1.09 13.21
CA ARG A 123 -6.64 -1.96 13.71
C ARG A 123 -7.97 -1.43 13.22
N VAL A 124 -8.76 -2.29 12.59
CA VAL A 124 -10.09 -1.95 12.13
C VAL A 124 -11.11 -2.68 13.01
N THR A 125 -12.03 -1.92 13.60
CA THR A 125 -13.11 -2.44 14.44
C THR A 125 -14.44 -1.93 13.92
N LEU A 126 -15.54 -2.59 14.30
CA LEU A 126 -16.88 -2.09 14.02
C LEU A 126 -17.46 -1.41 15.26
N ALA A 127 -17.93 -0.17 15.10
CA ALA A 127 -18.69 0.54 16.11
C ALA A 127 -20.03 1.00 15.51
N ASN A 128 -21.15 0.57 16.10
CA ASN A 128 -22.51 0.88 15.64
C ASN A 128 -22.83 0.47 14.18
N GLY A 129 -22.05 -0.46 13.61
CA GLY A 129 -22.17 -0.90 12.21
C GLY A 129 -21.34 -0.06 11.23
N LEU A 130 -20.40 0.74 11.73
CA LEU A 130 -19.43 1.49 10.94
C LEU A 130 -18.00 1.04 11.23
N PRO A 131 -17.13 1.00 10.22
CA PRO A 131 -15.71 0.75 10.42
C PRO A 131 -15.04 1.93 11.14
N VAL A 132 -14.30 1.62 12.20
CA VAL A 132 -13.43 2.53 12.95
C VAL A 132 -12.01 2.05 12.82
N VAL A 133 -11.12 2.93 12.38
CA VAL A 133 -9.71 2.64 12.13
C VAL A 133 -8.85 3.30 13.20
N GLN A 134 -8.01 2.52 13.86
CA GLN A 134 -6.98 2.97 14.79
C GLN A 134 -5.60 2.74 14.17
N ILE A 135 -4.82 3.79 13.98
CA ILE A 135 -3.44 3.67 13.47
C ILE A 135 -2.55 3.14 14.60
N LEU A 136 -1.91 1.99 14.38
CA LEU A 136 -0.97 1.39 15.32
C LEU A 136 0.45 1.86 15.03
N ASP A 137 0.84 1.84 13.76
CA ASP A 137 2.20 2.14 13.33
C ASP A 137 2.23 2.74 11.92
N LEU A 138 3.24 3.56 11.64
CA LEU A 138 3.48 4.16 10.33
C LEU A 138 4.99 4.21 10.09
N SER A 139 5.42 3.83 8.89
CA SER A 139 6.84 3.85 8.50
C SER A 139 7.40 5.26 8.39
N LEU A 140 6.54 6.25 8.13
CA LEU A 140 6.92 7.65 8.13
C LEU A 140 6.83 8.22 9.55
N PRO A 141 7.91 8.84 10.07
CA PRO A 141 7.85 9.55 11.34
C PRO A 141 7.02 10.82 11.16
N LEU A 142 5.71 10.70 11.36
CA LEU A 142 4.79 11.83 11.35
C LEU A 142 4.83 12.52 12.72
N PRO A 143 5.03 13.85 12.77
CA PRO A 143 4.82 14.64 13.98
C PRO A 143 3.41 14.38 14.56
N PRO A 144 3.23 14.36 15.89
CA PRO A 144 1.95 14.05 16.52
C PRO A 144 0.74 14.82 15.97
N PRO A 145 0.83 16.14 15.68
CA PRO A 145 -0.30 16.88 15.11
C PRO A 145 -0.75 16.36 13.74
N ILE A 146 0.20 15.89 12.90
CA ILE A 146 -0.10 15.35 11.58
C ILE A 146 -0.75 13.97 11.69
N ARG A 147 -0.28 13.14 12.64
CA ARG A 147 -0.90 11.83 12.93
C ARG A 147 -2.38 12.01 13.32
N SER A 148 -2.67 12.90 14.26
CA SER A 148 -4.06 13.16 14.68
C SER A 148 -4.92 13.70 13.55
N ALA A 149 -4.38 14.62 12.73
CA ALA A 149 -5.11 15.12 11.55
C ALA A 149 -5.42 14.00 10.53
N LEU A 150 -4.50 13.04 10.34
CA LEU A 150 -4.72 11.89 9.48
C LEU A 150 -5.81 10.96 10.03
N GLU A 151 -5.76 10.66 11.33
CA GLU A 151 -6.79 9.86 12.01
C GLU A 151 -8.17 10.52 11.90
N ASP A 152 -8.24 11.84 12.10
CA ASP A 152 -9.48 12.61 11.94
C ASP A 152 -10.01 12.57 10.51
N GLU A 153 -9.13 12.69 9.51
CA GLU A 153 -9.53 12.62 8.11
C GLU A 153 -10.00 11.21 7.73
N LEU A 154 -9.29 10.17 8.14
CA LEU A 154 -9.75 8.78 7.98
C LEU A 154 -11.11 8.58 8.62
N ALA A 155 -11.31 9.05 9.86
CA ALA A 155 -12.59 8.98 10.52
C ALA A 155 -13.70 9.72 9.76
N LYS A 156 -13.43 10.89 9.16
CA LYS A 156 -14.40 11.60 8.31
C LYS A 156 -14.75 10.81 7.05
N GLN A 157 -13.77 10.21 6.38
CA GLN A 157 -14.01 9.38 5.20
C GLN A 157 -14.82 8.13 5.57
N LEU A 158 -14.52 7.50 6.71
CA LEU A 158 -15.27 6.35 7.21
C LEU A 158 -16.69 6.71 7.65
N ARG A 159 -16.94 7.93 8.14
CA ARG A 159 -18.32 8.41 8.36
C ARG A 159 -19.11 8.55 7.07
N ARG A 160 -18.47 8.75 5.91
CA ARG A 160 -19.18 8.66 4.63
C ARG A 160 -19.67 7.24 4.35
N ALA A 161 -19.12 6.23 5.04
CA ALA A 161 -19.67 4.88 5.01
C ALA A 161 -21.11 4.81 5.58
N ASP A 162 -21.55 5.77 6.40
CA ASP A 162 -22.96 5.87 6.82
C ASP A 162 -23.92 6.06 5.64
N ALA A 163 -23.44 6.68 4.55
CA ALA A 163 -24.23 6.88 3.35
C ALA A 163 -24.22 5.66 2.42
N LEU A 164 -23.47 4.60 2.76
CA LEU A 164 -23.49 3.38 1.96
C LEU A 164 -24.87 2.73 2.03
N PRO A 165 -25.32 2.11 0.93
CA PRO A 165 -26.56 1.34 0.88
C PRO A 165 -26.45 -0.01 1.61
N VAL A 166 -25.46 -0.16 2.50
CA VAL A 166 -25.24 -1.34 3.33
C VAL A 166 -24.91 -0.94 4.75
N ARG A 167 -25.23 -1.82 5.70
CA ARG A 167 -24.81 -1.72 7.09
C ARG A 167 -23.99 -2.94 7.47
N PHE A 168 -22.80 -2.72 8.02
CA PHE A 168 -21.95 -3.80 8.51
C PHE A 168 -22.50 -4.36 9.83
N THR A 169 -22.51 -5.69 9.96
CA THR A 169 -22.93 -6.38 11.19
C THR A 169 -21.75 -7.08 11.87
N SER A 170 -20.80 -7.60 11.08
CA SER A 170 -19.59 -8.25 11.59
C SER A 170 -18.42 -8.05 10.63
N ALA A 171 -17.21 -8.10 11.18
CA ALA A 171 -15.96 -8.14 10.46
C ALA A 171 -15.01 -9.05 11.25
N GLU A 172 -14.74 -10.23 10.71
CA GLU A 172 -13.90 -11.25 11.32
C GLU A 172 -12.54 -11.28 10.61
N TRP A 173 -11.49 -11.01 11.36
CA TRP A 173 -10.12 -10.96 10.85
C TRP A 173 -9.40 -12.27 11.15
N GLY A 174 -8.97 -12.96 10.10
CA GLY A 174 -8.17 -14.18 10.16
C GLY A 174 -6.71 -13.93 9.77
N ASN A 175 -5.95 -15.01 9.61
CA ASN A 175 -4.61 -14.95 9.04
C ASN A 175 -4.71 -14.90 7.51
N GLY A 176 -4.48 -13.73 6.93
CA GLY A 176 -4.49 -13.51 5.48
C GLY A 176 -5.88 -13.35 4.84
N VAL A 177 -6.93 -13.28 5.66
CA VAL A 177 -8.32 -13.20 5.19
C VAL A 177 -9.17 -12.36 6.13
N VAL A 178 -10.16 -11.66 5.59
CA VAL A 178 -11.23 -11.00 6.33
C VAL A 178 -12.58 -11.45 5.79
N VAL A 179 -13.52 -11.73 6.70
CA VAL A 179 -14.92 -11.99 6.35
C VAL A 179 -15.75 -10.85 6.89
N VAL A 180 -16.47 -10.16 6.00
CA VAL A 180 -17.32 -9.03 6.33
C VAL A 180 -18.75 -9.38 6.02
N GLN A 181 -19.66 -9.13 6.96
CA GLN A 181 -21.09 -9.38 6.77
C GLN A 181 -21.90 -8.13 7.08
N GLY A 182 -23.10 -8.08 6.51
CA GLY A 182 -24.01 -6.98 6.75
C GLY A 182 -25.39 -7.19 6.17
N VAL A 183 -26.14 -6.08 6.12
CA VAL A 183 -27.49 -6.01 5.57
C VAL A 183 -27.56 -4.88 4.54
N ILE A 184 -28.30 -5.08 3.44
CA ILE A 184 -28.59 -4.05 2.44
C ILE A 184 -29.70 -3.12 2.99
N ARG A 185 -29.53 -1.81 2.81
CA ARG A 185 -30.50 -0.79 3.24
C ARG A 185 -31.55 -0.53 2.18
#